data_AF-A0A1A8F8I5-F1
#
_entry.id   AF-A0A1A8F8I5-F1
#
_cell.length_a   1.000
_cell.length_b   1.000
_cell.length_c   1.000
_cell.angle_alpha   90.00
_cell.angle_beta   90.00
_cell.angle_gamma   90.00
#
_symmetry.space_group_name_H-M   'P 1'
#
loop_
_entity.id
_entity.type
_entity.pdbx_description
1 polymer ?
#
loop_
_entity_poly.entity_id
_entity_poly.type
_entity_poly.pdbx_seq_one_letter_code
_entity_poly.pdbx_strand_id
1 'polypeptide(L)'
;EHFFDSKSNEGYIAWKLKNMQRELHGGRRRSSTSRDPSSNRGPQFGRPVTAEHQLEGDLCREAISLLRHSTDESQIFLKMEQTFKHRQELIQDSEKCETILSVFPRFLDTKGLVVQDFQMMFGEEVSSKLMEKWGTSLKVKVIKEANNLTKTPVLESLIQSAEESPEGNDESTWDSDMAALLLLVYLLPPPPGGKKRPVKITVREALSHVVRFHKSCRNLQETTSSVQGRQPYILAVGTTRRTINDYYIVVDGQLIPCKAKSSISAFDELFKAHYVFGISYDQALHNMYTFVQTTIYNIDVGLCHESPRVKDLRAKLLN
;
A
#
# COMPACT_ATOMS: atom_id res chain seq x y z
N GLU A 1 57.45 2.63 22.41
CA GLU A 1 56.92 3.63 21.45
C GLU A 1 57.07 3.09 20.03
N HIS A 2 55.99 2.58 19.42
CA HIS A 2 56.04 2.00 18.07
C HIS A 2 55.54 3.04 17.05
N PHE A 3 56.47 3.79 16.45
CA PHE A 3 56.13 4.92 15.61
C PHE A 3 55.86 4.61 14.13
N PHE A 4 56.38 3.51 13.55
CA PHE A 4 56.09 3.11 12.17
C PHE A 4 56.70 1.73 11.88
N ASP A 5 55.97 0.81 11.21
CA ASP A 5 56.55 -0.41 10.63
C ASP A 5 56.61 -0.29 9.10
N SER A 6 57.83 -0.23 8.57
CA SER A 6 58.09 -0.04 7.13
C SER A 6 57.83 -1.29 6.29
N LYS A 7 57.59 -2.46 6.88
CA LYS A 7 57.28 -3.70 6.13
C LYS A 7 55.79 -3.90 5.90
N SER A 8 54.94 -3.51 6.86
CA SER A 8 53.48 -3.61 6.76
C SER A 8 52.82 -2.34 6.23
N ASN A 9 53.58 -1.23 6.15
CA ASN A 9 53.07 0.10 5.83
C ASN A 9 51.95 0.55 6.79
N GLU A 10 51.96 0.02 8.01
CA GLU A 10 51.00 0.31 9.07
C GLU A 10 51.75 0.78 10.33
N GLY A 11 51.20 1.80 10.97
CA GLY A 11 51.80 2.41 12.15
C GLY A 11 50.82 3.38 12.79
N TYR A 12 51.05 3.75 14.04
CA TYR A 12 50.15 4.64 14.80
C TYR A 12 49.90 5.96 14.06
N ILE A 13 50.91 6.52 13.39
CA ILE A 13 50.77 7.75 12.58
C ILE A 13 49.89 7.50 11.34
N ALA A 14 50.05 6.37 10.65
CA ALA A 14 49.21 6.00 9.51
C ALA A 14 47.76 5.76 9.92
N TRP A 15 47.53 5.08 11.05
CA TRP A 15 46.20 4.90 11.65
C TRP A 15 45.56 6.23 12.03
N LYS A 16 46.34 7.13 12.65
CA LYS A 16 45.86 8.46 13.07
C LYS A 16 45.55 9.36 11.87
N LEU A 17 46.32 9.30 10.78
CA LEU A 17 46.00 10.00 9.52
C LEU A 17 44.74 9.44 8.86
N LYS A 18 44.57 8.12 8.81
CA LYS A 18 43.39 7.44 8.23
C LYS A 18 42.11 7.77 9.03
N ASN A 19 42.24 7.94 10.34
CA ASN A 19 41.12 8.32 11.20
C ASN A 19 40.89 9.85 11.25
N MET A 20 41.93 10.69 11.14
CA MET A 20 41.76 12.14 10.96
C MET A 20 41.07 12.48 9.65
N GLN A 21 41.34 11.76 8.56
CA GLN A 21 40.59 11.94 7.30
C GLN A 21 39.12 11.56 7.47
N ARG A 22 38.80 10.57 8.32
CA ARG A 22 37.43 10.23 8.72
C ARG A 22 36.76 11.28 9.60
N GLU A 23 37.52 12.00 10.42
CA GLU A 23 36.99 13.09 11.25
C GLU A 23 36.82 14.40 10.47
N LEU A 24 37.71 14.70 9.51
CA LEU A 24 37.57 15.84 8.59
C LEU A 24 36.38 15.66 7.63
N HIS A 25 36.06 14.43 7.23
CA HIS A 25 34.81 14.10 6.53
C HIS A 25 33.64 13.78 7.49
N GLY A 26 33.91 13.73 8.79
CA GLY A 26 32.97 13.43 9.88
C GLY A 26 32.29 14.65 10.49
N GLY A 27 32.70 15.86 10.08
CA GLY A 27 32.11 17.14 10.49
C GLY A 27 30.70 17.45 9.95
N ARG A 28 30.10 16.54 9.18
CA ARG A 28 28.66 16.53 8.88
C ARG A 28 27.96 15.33 9.51
N ARG A 29 28.16 15.12 10.82
CA ARG A 29 27.10 14.54 11.64
C ARG A 29 25.94 15.55 11.70
N ARG A 30 25.16 15.62 10.61
CA ARG A 30 23.78 16.09 10.71
C ARG A 30 23.11 15.13 11.67
N SER A 31 22.71 15.63 12.82
CA SER A 31 21.61 15.03 13.57
C SER A 31 20.52 14.67 12.56
N SER A 32 20.08 13.43 12.55
CA SER A 32 19.10 12.92 11.58
C SER A 32 17.69 13.42 11.88
N THR A 33 17.54 14.71 12.19
CA THR A 33 16.27 15.41 12.40
C THR A 33 15.91 16.36 11.26
N SER A 34 16.70 16.44 10.18
CA SER A 34 16.23 17.03 8.93
C SER A 34 15.84 15.93 7.93
N ARG A 35 14.63 15.35 8.10
CA ARG A 35 13.96 14.69 6.97
C ARG A 35 13.68 15.80 5.96
N ASP A 36 14.27 15.71 4.77
CA ASP A 36 13.91 16.59 3.67
C ASP A 36 12.38 16.43 3.44
N PRO A 37 11.58 17.51 3.49
CA PRO A 37 10.13 17.43 3.28
C PRO A 37 9.75 16.79 1.94
N SER A 38 10.66 16.79 0.98
CA SER A 38 10.48 16.16 -0.34
C SER A 38 10.58 14.63 -0.32
N SER A 39 11.20 14.01 0.69
CA SER A 39 11.51 12.58 0.72
C SER A 39 10.33 11.69 1.11
N ASN A 40 9.24 12.23 1.68
CA ASN A 40 8.19 11.44 2.32
C ASN A 40 6.83 11.59 1.61
N ARG A 41 6.84 11.67 0.27
CA ARG A 41 5.64 11.67 -0.57
C ARG A 41 5.02 10.27 -0.56
N GLY A 42 3.71 10.17 -0.30
CA GLY A 42 2.99 8.92 -0.16
C GLY A 42 1.68 9.10 0.61
N PRO A 43 1.09 8.03 1.14
CA PRO A 43 -0.21 8.08 1.82
C PRO A 43 -0.27 8.96 3.07
N GLN A 44 0.83 9.05 3.81
CA GLN A 44 0.94 9.87 5.02
C GLN A 44 1.23 11.34 4.75
N PHE A 45 1.54 11.71 3.51
CA PHE A 45 1.88 13.09 3.18
C PHE A 45 0.62 13.97 3.27
N GLY A 46 0.63 14.95 4.18
CA GLY A 46 -0.45 15.92 4.32
C GLY A 46 -0.64 16.74 3.04
N ARG A 47 -1.78 16.54 2.38
CA ARG A 47 -2.16 17.28 1.16
C ARG A 47 -3.13 18.40 1.51
N PRO A 48 -2.99 19.58 0.91
CA PRO A 48 -3.98 20.63 1.07
C PRO A 48 -5.32 20.16 0.49
N VAL A 49 -6.40 20.39 1.24
CA VAL A 49 -7.75 20.08 0.80
C VAL A 49 -8.28 21.25 -0.02
N THR A 50 -8.55 21.01 -1.31
CA THR A 50 -9.12 22.01 -2.23
C THR A 50 -10.63 21.83 -2.45
N ALA A 51 -11.26 20.93 -1.69
CA ALA A 51 -12.68 20.63 -1.82
C ALA A 51 -13.55 21.84 -1.45
N GLU A 52 -14.58 22.10 -2.25
CA GLU A 52 -15.58 23.14 -1.98
C GLU A 52 -16.63 22.65 -0.96
N HIS A 53 -17.44 23.57 -0.44
CA HIS A 53 -18.58 23.28 0.44
C HIS A 53 -18.25 22.49 1.73
N GLN A 54 -17.03 22.63 2.23
CA GLN A 54 -16.61 21.97 3.47
C GLN A 54 -17.24 22.66 4.69
N LEU A 55 -17.83 21.88 5.58
CA LEU A 55 -18.43 22.37 6.82
C LEU A 55 -17.36 22.57 7.90
N GLU A 56 -17.52 23.62 8.68
CA GLU A 56 -16.61 23.99 9.78
C GLU A 56 -17.39 24.22 11.09
N GLY A 57 -16.66 24.21 12.22
CA GLY A 57 -17.23 24.49 13.53
C GLY A 57 -18.40 23.57 13.90
N ASP A 58 -19.50 24.18 14.35
CA ASP A 58 -20.67 23.45 14.85
C ASP A 58 -21.43 22.72 13.73
N LEU A 59 -21.48 23.26 12.51
CA LEU A 59 -22.11 22.59 11.37
C LEU A 59 -21.39 21.27 11.02
N CYS A 60 -20.06 21.24 11.16
CA CYS A 60 -19.28 20.03 10.98
C CYS A 60 -19.61 18.98 12.06
N ARG A 61 -19.69 19.41 13.32
CA ARG A 61 -20.04 18.54 14.46
C ARG A 61 -21.45 17.97 14.32
N GLU A 62 -22.42 18.78 13.90
CA GLU A 62 -23.79 18.36 13.63
C GLU A 62 -23.84 17.33 12.50
N ALA A 63 -23.10 17.54 11.41
CA ALA A 63 -23.01 16.59 10.31
C ALA A 63 -22.42 15.24 10.75
N ILE A 64 -21.35 15.25 11.56
CA ILE A 64 -20.74 14.04 12.12
C ILE A 64 -21.71 13.33 13.07
N SER A 65 -22.42 14.08 13.91
CA SER A 65 -23.45 13.52 14.80
C SER A 65 -24.59 12.87 14.02
N LEU A 66 -25.03 13.50 12.91
CA LEU A 66 -26.06 12.96 12.04
C LEU A 66 -25.59 11.66 11.36
N LEU A 67 -24.33 11.61 10.91
CA LEU A 67 -23.73 10.42 10.29
C LEU A 67 -23.76 9.19 11.21
N ARG A 68 -23.75 9.35 12.55
CA ARG A 68 -23.85 8.22 13.49
C ARG A 68 -25.18 7.47 13.42
N HIS A 69 -26.25 8.16 13.03
CA HIS A 69 -27.61 7.63 13.06
C HIS A 69 -28.30 7.59 11.69
N SER A 70 -27.76 8.27 10.69
CA SER A 70 -28.33 8.26 9.34
C SER A 70 -28.25 6.87 8.71
N THR A 71 -29.34 6.45 8.06
CA THR A 71 -29.43 5.23 7.24
C THR A 71 -29.67 5.54 5.76
N ASP A 72 -29.87 6.82 5.41
CA ASP A 72 -30.04 7.24 4.02
C ASP A 72 -28.67 7.39 3.34
N GLU A 73 -28.38 6.51 2.39
CA GLU A 73 -27.12 6.50 1.65
C GLU A 73 -26.83 7.85 1.01
N SER A 74 -27.82 8.51 0.39
CA SER A 74 -27.56 9.80 -0.29
C SER A 74 -27.14 10.90 0.69
N GLN A 75 -27.75 10.92 1.88
CA GLN A 75 -27.33 11.83 2.95
C GLN A 75 -25.97 11.44 3.54
N ILE A 76 -25.67 10.15 3.66
CA ILE A 76 -24.36 9.68 4.12
C ILE A 76 -23.28 10.18 3.16
N PHE A 77 -23.39 9.93 1.86
CA PHE A 77 -22.42 10.38 0.86
C PHE A 77 -22.24 11.91 0.90
N LEU A 78 -23.34 12.68 0.84
CA LEU A 78 -23.30 14.14 0.89
C LEU A 78 -22.60 14.66 2.17
N LYS A 79 -22.95 14.12 3.34
CA LYS A 79 -22.36 14.54 4.61
C LYS A 79 -20.92 14.10 4.75
N MET A 80 -20.55 12.96 4.17
CA MET A 80 -19.16 12.52 4.08
C MET A 80 -18.37 13.52 3.21
N GLU A 81 -18.85 13.91 2.03
CA GLU A 81 -18.17 14.92 1.19
C GLU A 81 -17.98 16.26 1.92
N GLN A 82 -19.03 16.73 2.60
CA GLN A 82 -19.04 17.99 3.35
C GLN A 82 -18.10 18.00 4.57
N THR A 83 -17.69 16.83 5.06
CA THR A 83 -16.81 16.68 6.24
C THR A 83 -15.42 16.15 5.88
N PHE A 84 -15.08 16.11 4.59
CA PHE A 84 -13.80 15.58 4.08
C PHE A 84 -12.58 16.32 4.66
N LYS A 85 -12.60 17.65 4.71
CA LYS A 85 -11.53 18.46 5.29
C LYS A 85 -11.24 18.08 6.75
N HIS A 86 -12.30 17.92 7.55
CA HIS A 86 -12.17 17.51 8.95
C HIS A 86 -11.55 16.12 9.08
N ARG A 87 -11.91 15.17 8.20
CA ARG A 87 -11.26 13.84 8.16
C ARG A 87 -9.77 13.93 7.84
N GLN A 88 -9.38 14.74 6.86
CA GLN A 88 -7.96 14.91 6.51
C GLN A 88 -7.16 15.52 7.67
N GLU A 89 -7.72 16.51 8.37
CA GLU A 89 -7.12 17.08 9.57
C GLU A 89 -7.00 16.05 10.71
N LEU A 90 -8.01 15.20 10.90
CA LEU A 90 -8.00 14.12 11.89
C LEU A 90 -6.89 13.10 11.63
N ILE A 91 -6.62 12.74 10.37
CA ILE A 91 -5.57 11.78 10.00
C ILE A 91 -4.17 12.35 10.26
N GLN A 92 -3.97 13.65 10.04
CA GLN A 92 -2.68 14.31 10.21
C GLN A 92 -2.37 14.65 11.67
N ASP A 93 -3.38 14.65 12.53
CA ASP A 93 -3.27 14.99 13.94
C ASP A 93 -2.94 13.75 14.78
N SER A 94 -1.64 13.54 15.04
CA SER A 94 -1.16 12.39 15.81
C SER A 94 -1.47 12.43 17.30
N GLU A 95 -2.00 13.54 17.84
CA GLU A 95 -2.26 13.72 19.27
C GLU A 95 -3.67 13.27 19.67
N LYS A 96 -4.57 13.03 18.70
CA LYS A 96 -5.93 12.57 18.97
C LYS A 96 -5.98 11.07 19.31
N CYS A 97 -6.78 10.74 20.32
CA CYS A 97 -6.98 9.37 20.79
C CYS A 97 -8.02 8.58 19.97
N GLU A 98 -8.84 9.27 19.16
CA GLU A 98 -9.91 8.66 18.38
C GLU A 98 -9.42 8.24 16.99
N THR A 99 -9.77 7.04 16.55
CA THR A 99 -9.49 6.59 15.18
C THR A 99 -10.52 7.18 14.23
N ILE A 100 -10.15 7.37 12.96
CA ILE A 100 -11.07 7.84 11.92
C ILE A 100 -12.34 6.97 11.83
N LEU A 101 -12.22 5.65 12.02
CA LEU A 101 -13.35 4.71 12.01
C LEU A 101 -14.28 4.87 13.22
N SER A 102 -13.77 5.36 14.36
CA SER A 102 -14.59 5.67 15.54
C SER A 102 -15.39 6.97 15.37
N VAL A 103 -14.82 7.97 14.70
CA VAL A 103 -15.49 9.25 14.41
C VAL A 103 -16.45 9.12 13.22
N PHE A 104 -16.06 8.37 12.20
CA PHE A 104 -16.82 8.14 10.96
C PHE A 104 -17.16 6.65 10.80
N PRO A 105 -18.12 6.12 11.60
CA PRO A 105 -18.46 4.70 11.58
C PRO A 105 -19.08 4.24 10.25
N ARG A 106 -19.53 5.18 9.40
CA ARG A 106 -20.14 4.85 8.10
C ARG A 106 -19.18 4.19 7.11
N PHE A 107 -17.86 4.31 7.31
CA PHE A 107 -16.89 3.49 6.57
C PHE A 107 -17.06 1.98 6.82
N LEU A 108 -17.70 1.56 7.91
CA LEU A 108 -17.85 0.15 8.29
C LEU A 108 -19.09 -0.52 7.68
N ASP A 109 -20.06 0.26 7.20
CA ASP A 109 -21.36 -0.25 6.75
C ASP A 109 -21.77 0.27 5.36
N THR A 110 -21.16 1.35 4.85
CA THR A 110 -21.53 1.97 3.58
C THR A 110 -20.44 1.75 2.52
N LYS A 111 -20.78 1.01 1.47
CA LYS A 111 -19.87 0.69 0.35
C LYS A 111 -19.56 1.94 -0.48
N GLY A 112 -18.30 2.12 -0.88
CA GLY A 112 -17.89 3.15 -1.84
C GLY A 112 -17.35 4.46 -1.26
N LEU A 113 -17.41 4.65 0.07
CA LEU A 113 -16.89 5.86 0.72
C LEU A 113 -15.37 6.03 0.57
N VAL A 114 -14.61 4.92 0.52
CA VAL A 114 -13.16 4.96 0.24
C VAL A 114 -12.89 5.52 -1.16
N VAL A 115 -13.71 5.15 -2.14
CA VAL A 115 -13.57 5.65 -3.52
C VAL A 115 -13.90 7.13 -3.58
N GLN A 116 -14.97 7.56 -2.92
CA GLN A 116 -15.37 8.97 -2.83
C GLN A 116 -14.25 9.83 -2.24
N ASP A 117 -13.72 9.47 -1.06
CA ASP A 117 -12.68 10.27 -0.40
C ASP A 117 -11.38 10.31 -1.21
N PHE A 118 -11.05 9.24 -1.93
CA PHE A 118 -9.92 9.25 -2.83
C PHE A 118 -10.15 10.16 -4.06
N GLN A 119 -11.35 10.16 -4.64
CA GLN A 119 -11.75 11.09 -5.71
C GLN A 119 -11.71 12.54 -5.23
N MET A 120 -12.12 12.81 -4.00
CA MET A 120 -12.00 14.15 -3.38
C MET A 120 -10.55 14.61 -3.24
N MET A 121 -9.60 13.67 -3.07
CA MET A 121 -8.17 13.97 -2.94
C MET A 121 -7.45 14.15 -4.28
N PHE A 122 -7.80 13.37 -5.30
CA PHE A 122 -7.02 13.28 -6.56
C PHE A 122 -7.83 13.50 -7.84
N GLY A 123 -9.15 13.62 -7.76
CA GLY A 123 -10.06 13.72 -8.89
C GLY A 123 -10.39 12.38 -9.56
N GLU A 124 -11.43 12.41 -10.39
CA GLU A 124 -11.93 11.24 -11.14
C GLU A 124 -10.85 10.63 -12.04
N GLU A 125 -10.11 11.46 -12.76
CA GLU A 125 -9.08 11.03 -13.72
C GLU A 125 -7.98 10.18 -13.06
N VAL A 126 -7.55 10.55 -11.84
CA VAL A 126 -6.57 9.74 -11.13
C VAL A 126 -7.23 8.48 -10.56
N SER A 127 -8.47 8.58 -10.08
CA SER A 127 -9.22 7.47 -9.50
C SER A 127 -9.48 6.32 -10.47
N SER A 128 -9.63 6.60 -11.77
CA SER A 128 -9.92 5.59 -12.81
C SER A 128 -8.70 4.89 -13.40
N LYS A 129 -7.49 5.42 -13.18
CA LYS A 129 -6.25 4.99 -13.86
C LYS A 129 -5.92 3.51 -13.79
N LEU A 130 -6.15 2.87 -12.65
CA LEU A 130 -5.86 1.43 -12.52
C LEU A 130 -6.75 0.63 -13.46
N MET A 131 -8.06 0.91 -13.49
CA MET A 131 -9.00 0.21 -14.35
C MET A 131 -8.68 0.41 -15.84
N GLU A 132 -8.32 1.64 -16.24
CA GLU A 132 -7.94 1.98 -17.61
C GLU A 132 -6.66 1.28 -18.08
N LYS A 133 -5.61 1.29 -17.24
CA LYS A 133 -4.31 0.72 -17.60
C LYS A 133 -4.27 -0.80 -17.49
N TRP A 134 -5.03 -1.39 -16.56
CA TRP A 134 -4.98 -2.82 -16.27
C TRP A 134 -5.48 -3.66 -17.45
N GLY A 135 -6.69 -3.35 -17.94
CA GLY A 135 -7.36 -4.11 -18.99
C GLY A 135 -6.79 -3.94 -20.40
N THR A 136 -5.95 -2.91 -20.64
CA THR A 136 -5.46 -2.58 -21.99
C THR A 136 -4.18 -3.33 -22.37
N SER A 137 -3.17 -3.32 -21.50
CA SER A 137 -1.90 -4.00 -21.80
C SER A 137 -1.07 -4.36 -20.57
N LEU A 138 -1.30 -3.70 -19.43
CA LEU A 138 -0.44 -3.84 -18.26
C LEU A 138 -0.45 -5.27 -17.73
N LYS A 139 -1.63 -5.90 -17.62
CA LYS A 139 -1.77 -7.30 -17.18
C LYS A 139 -0.91 -8.25 -18.02
N VAL A 140 -1.01 -8.15 -19.35
CA VAL A 140 -0.25 -9.00 -20.29
C VAL A 140 1.25 -8.79 -20.14
N LYS A 141 1.70 -7.54 -20.01
CA LYS A 141 3.12 -7.23 -19.81
C LYS A 141 3.64 -7.73 -18.46
N VAL A 142 2.85 -7.64 -17.39
CA VAL A 142 3.20 -8.18 -16.06
C VAL A 142 3.38 -9.70 -16.12
N ILE A 143 2.46 -10.41 -16.77
CA ILE A 143 2.54 -11.87 -16.96
C ILE A 143 3.81 -12.24 -17.75
N LYS A 144 4.08 -11.52 -18.85
CA LYS A 144 5.28 -11.73 -19.68
C LYS A 144 6.57 -11.53 -18.88
N GLU A 145 6.68 -10.46 -18.10
CA GLU A 145 7.88 -10.22 -17.28
C GLU A 145 8.02 -11.25 -16.16
N ALA A 146 6.92 -11.67 -15.54
CA ALA A 146 6.94 -12.72 -14.52
C ALA A 146 7.39 -14.07 -15.09
N ASN A 147 7.10 -14.34 -16.38
CA ASN A 147 7.54 -15.54 -17.07
C ASN A 147 9.06 -15.66 -17.19
N ASN A 148 9.79 -14.54 -17.18
CA ASN A 148 11.25 -14.50 -17.26
C ASN A 148 11.94 -14.77 -15.90
N LEU A 149 11.18 -14.87 -14.80
CA LEU A 149 11.73 -15.13 -13.48
C LEU A 149 12.05 -16.62 -13.29
N THR A 150 12.95 -16.91 -12.34
CA THR A 150 13.23 -18.29 -11.91
C THR A 150 11.95 -18.95 -11.40
N LYS A 151 11.57 -20.05 -12.04
CA LYS A 151 10.32 -20.74 -11.77
C LYS A 151 10.34 -21.43 -10.41
N THR A 152 9.26 -21.23 -9.67
CA THR A 152 8.97 -21.95 -8.42
C THR A 152 7.53 -22.45 -8.52
N PRO A 153 7.14 -23.53 -7.82
CA PRO A 153 5.79 -24.09 -7.96
C PRO A 153 4.67 -23.07 -7.69
N VAL A 154 4.88 -22.17 -6.72
CA VAL A 154 3.91 -21.11 -6.40
C VAL A 154 3.86 -20.04 -7.51
N LEU A 155 5.00 -19.67 -8.09
CA LEU A 155 5.06 -18.72 -9.19
C LEU A 155 4.43 -19.29 -10.47
N GLU A 156 4.72 -20.55 -10.80
CA GLU A 156 4.14 -21.24 -11.96
C GLU A 156 2.62 -21.32 -11.85
N SER A 157 2.10 -21.70 -10.68
CA SER A 157 0.65 -21.72 -10.41
C SER A 157 0.01 -20.34 -10.58
N LEU A 158 0.67 -19.27 -10.13
CA LEU A 158 0.16 -17.89 -10.31
C LEU A 158 0.19 -17.45 -11.78
N ILE A 159 1.25 -17.78 -12.52
CA ILE A 159 1.35 -17.47 -13.95
C ILE A 159 0.24 -18.20 -14.73
N GLN A 160 0.07 -19.50 -14.47
CA GLN A 160 -0.96 -20.32 -15.12
C GLN A 160 -2.38 -19.81 -14.83
N SER A 161 -2.65 -19.42 -13.59
CA SER A 161 -3.91 -18.80 -13.16
C SER A 161 -4.12 -17.43 -13.84
N ALA A 162 -3.07 -16.61 -13.93
CA ALA A 162 -3.12 -15.32 -14.62
C ALA A 162 -3.33 -15.45 -16.14
N GLU A 163 -2.82 -16.50 -16.77
CA GLU A 163 -2.99 -16.81 -18.20
C GLU A 163 -4.31 -17.53 -18.52
N GLU A 164 -5.12 -17.85 -17.50
CA GLU A 164 -6.37 -18.63 -17.66
C GLU A 164 -6.15 -19.99 -18.34
N SER A 165 -4.99 -20.60 -18.12
CA SER A 165 -4.65 -21.87 -18.75
C SER A 165 -5.55 -23.01 -18.25
N PRO A 166 -6.08 -23.85 -19.16
CA PRO A 166 -7.08 -24.88 -18.83
C PRO A 166 -6.56 -26.01 -17.93
N GLU A 167 -5.23 -26.16 -17.81
CA GLU A 167 -4.60 -27.19 -16.99
C GLU A 167 -4.53 -26.84 -15.49
N GLY A 168 -4.88 -25.60 -15.11
CA GLY A 168 -4.69 -25.06 -13.76
C GLY A 168 -5.93 -25.08 -12.87
N ASN A 169 -6.82 -26.06 -13.03
CA ASN A 169 -8.16 -26.04 -12.43
C ASN A 169 -8.20 -26.50 -10.96
N ASP A 170 -7.23 -26.08 -10.15
CA ASP A 170 -7.26 -26.28 -8.70
C ASP A 170 -8.12 -25.21 -8.03
N GLU A 171 -9.05 -25.62 -7.15
CA GLU A 171 -9.90 -24.73 -6.36
C GLU A 171 -9.10 -23.78 -5.45
N SER A 172 -7.81 -24.09 -5.24
CA SER A 172 -6.88 -23.31 -4.41
C SER A 172 -6.24 -22.09 -5.09
N THR A 173 -6.46 -21.90 -6.40
CA THR A 173 -5.87 -20.78 -7.16
C THR A 173 -6.76 -19.55 -7.17
N TRP A 174 -6.17 -18.36 -7.33
CA TRP A 174 -6.90 -17.10 -7.48
C TRP A 174 -7.51 -16.96 -8.88
N ASP A 175 -8.37 -15.96 -9.06
CA ASP A 175 -8.77 -15.52 -10.41
C ASP A 175 -7.59 -14.87 -11.16
N SER A 176 -7.75 -14.71 -12.47
CA SER A 176 -6.69 -14.24 -13.37
C SER A 176 -6.16 -12.85 -13.00
N ASP A 177 -7.04 -11.93 -12.60
CA ASP A 177 -6.63 -10.57 -12.24
C ASP A 177 -5.90 -10.52 -10.90
N MET A 178 -6.41 -11.22 -9.88
CA MET A 178 -5.75 -11.33 -8.58
C MET A 178 -4.40 -12.02 -8.72
N ALA A 179 -4.31 -13.10 -9.51
CA ALA A 179 -3.06 -13.78 -9.76
C ALA A 179 -2.03 -12.84 -10.42
N ALA A 180 -2.43 -12.11 -11.47
CA ALA A 180 -1.57 -11.12 -12.13
C ALA A 180 -1.14 -9.98 -11.20
N LEU A 181 -2.01 -9.49 -10.31
CA LEU A 181 -1.65 -8.52 -9.27
C LEU A 181 -0.60 -9.08 -8.31
N LEU A 182 -0.74 -10.35 -7.89
CA LEU A 182 0.22 -11.02 -7.01
C LEU A 182 1.58 -11.26 -7.68
N LEU A 183 1.63 -11.38 -9.02
CA LEU A 183 2.91 -11.43 -9.75
C LEU A 183 3.73 -10.14 -9.58
N LEU A 184 3.11 -8.98 -9.33
CA LEU A 184 3.85 -7.74 -9.03
C LEU A 184 4.74 -7.89 -7.79
N VAL A 185 4.34 -8.70 -6.80
CA VAL A 185 5.16 -8.97 -5.61
C VAL A 185 6.39 -9.82 -5.95
N TYR A 186 6.30 -10.71 -6.94
CA TYR A 186 7.47 -11.45 -7.44
C TYR A 186 8.42 -10.56 -8.25
N LEU A 187 7.85 -9.66 -9.06
CA LEU A 187 8.60 -8.68 -9.83
C LEU A 187 9.27 -7.64 -8.94
N LEU A 188 8.64 -7.29 -7.81
CA LEU A 188 9.08 -6.31 -6.82
C LEU A 188 9.12 -6.94 -5.41
N PRO A 189 10.04 -7.90 -5.17
CA PRO A 189 10.10 -8.65 -3.93
C PRO A 189 10.47 -7.73 -2.76
N PRO A 190 10.17 -8.19 -1.54
CA PRO A 190 10.49 -7.45 -0.34
C PRO A 190 11.98 -7.05 -0.31
N PRO A 191 12.28 -5.80 0.08
CA PRO A 191 13.67 -5.37 0.19
C PRO A 191 14.42 -6.26 1.19
N PRO A 192 15.68 -6.62 0.92
CA PRO A 192 16.47 -7.42 1.85
C PRO A 192 16.56 -6.69 3.19
N GLY A 193 16.23 -7.41 4.27
CA GLY A 193 16.29 -6.86 5.63
C GLY A 193 17.66 -6.25 5.87
N GLY A 194 17.70 -4.96 6.24
CA GLY A 194 18.95 -4.32 6.64
C GLY A 194 19.53 -4.98 7.88
N LYS A 195 20.79 -4.65 8.23
CA LYS A 195 21.54 -5.20 9.38
C LYS A 195 20.81 -5.18 10.74
N LYS A 196 19.68 -4.48 10.86
CA LYS A 196 18.86 -4.34 12.08
C LYS A 196 17.63 -5.26 12.13
N ARG A 197 17.34 -6.09 11.11
CA ARG A 197 16.20 -7.03 11.12
C ARG A 197 16.65 -8.43 10.66
N PRO A 198 16.67 -9.43 11.56
CA PRO A 198 17.17 -10.77 11.24
C PRO A 198 16.18 -11.62 10.43
N VAL A 199 14.88 -11.30 10.43
CA VAL A 199 13.86 -12.11 9.73
C VAL A 199 13.66 -11.58 8.31
N LYS A 200 14.13 -12.34 7.33
CA LYS A 200 13.90 -12.10 5.90
C LYS A 200 12.47 -12.56 5.56
N ILE A 201 11.56 -11.62 5.37
CA ILE A 201 10.21 -11.93 4.89
C ILE A 201 10.29 -12.61 3.51
N THR A 202 9.57 -13.71 3.35
CA THR A 202 9.51 -14.43 2.07
C THR A 202 8.50 -13.76 1.14
N VAL A 203 8.67 -13.94 -0.19
CA VAL A 203 7.67 -13.46 -1.17
C VAL A 203 6.29 -14.06 -0.87
N ARG A 204 6.23 -15.36 -0.53
CA ARG A 204 4.99 -16.04 -0.15
C ARG A 204 4.29 -15.40 1.05
N GLU A 205 5.05 -15.00 2.07
CA GLU A 205 4.49 -14.28 3.22
C GLU A 205 4.00 -12.89 2.79
N ALA A 206 4.74 -12.17 1.95
CA ALA A 206 4.32 -10.86 1.43
C ALA A 206 3.01 -10.94 0.62
N LEU A 207 2.75 -12.03 -0.12
CA LEU A 207 1.45 -12.22 -0.81
C LEU A 207 0.27 -12.18 0.16
N SER A 208 0.43 -12.76 1.36
CA SER A 208 -0.61 -12.78 2.41
C SER A 208 -0.88 -11.42 3.06
N HIS A 209 -0.03 -10.42 2.77
CA HIS A 209 -0.23 -9.04 3.17
C HIS A 209 -1.03 -8.24 2.13
N VAL A 210 -1.16 -8.74 0.90
CA VAL A 210 -2.03 -8.13 -0.12
C VAL A 210 -3.46 -8.62 0.07
N VAL A 211 -3.63 -9.94 0.10
CA VAL A 211 -4.94 -10.59 0.10
C VAL A 211 -4.95 -11.85 0.96
N ARG A 212 -6.06 -12.08 1.65
CA ARG A 212 -6.35 -13.31 2.39
C ARG A 212 -7.69 -13.86 1.97
N PHE A 213 -7.72 -15.17 1.79
CA PHE A 213 -8.96 -15.88 1.50
C PHE A 213 -9.64 -16.31 2.79
N HIS A 214 -10.94 -16.07 2.87
CA HIS A 214 -11.81 -16.58 3.92
C HIS A 214 -12.92 -17.41 3.28
N LYS A 215 -13.00 -18.69 3.67
CA LYS A 215 -14.04 -19.58 3.16
C LYS A 215 -15.39 -19.19 3.76
N SER A 216 -16.40 -18.94 2.92
CA SER A 216 -17.77 -18.64 3.34
C SER A 216 -18.28 -19.69 4.33
N CYS A 217 -19.13 -19.25 5.27
CA CYS A 217 -19.67 -20.05 6.39
C CYS A 217 -18.69 -20.33 7.54
N ARG A 218 -17.50 -19.71 7.57
CA ARG A 218 -16.64 -19.66 8.76
C ARG A 218 -16.84 -18.34 9.51
N ASN A 219 -16.45 -18.31 10.79
CA ASN A 219 -16.54 -17.09 11.58
C ASN A 219 -15.49 -16.07 11.10
N LEU A 220 -15.96 -14.91 10.63
CA LEU A 220 -15.11 -13.85 10.08
C LEU A 220 -14.17 -13.23 11.13
N GLN A 221 -14.56 -13.24 12.41
CA GLN A 221 -13.79 -12.65 13.52
C GLN A 221 -12.49 -13.42 13.85
N GLU A 222 -12.42 -14.72 13.53
CA GLU A 222 -11.20 -15.52 13.74
C GLU A 222 -10.04 -15.07 12.84
N THR A 223 -10.35 -14.48 11.67
CA THR A 223 -9.33 -14.11 10.67
C THR A 223 -8.71 -12.73 10.94
N THR A 224 -9.43 -11.82 11.62
CA THR A 224 -8.96 -10.46 11.92
C THR A 224 -8.13 -10.38 13.20
N SER A 225 -8.37 -11.27 14.16
CA SER A 225 -7.76 -11.26 15.51
C SER A 225 -6.28 -11.69 15.55
N SER A 226 -5.81 -12.39 14.52
CA SER A 226 -4.53 -13.12 14.57
C SER A 226 -3.29 -12.34 14.09
N VAL A 227 -3.45 -11.12 13.56
CA VAL A 227 -2.33 -10.45 12.86
C VAL A 227 -1.99 -9.10 13.45
N GLN A 228 -0.84 -9.08 14.13
CA GLN A 228 -0.16 -7.84 14.49
C GLN A 228 0.35 -7.09 13.25
N GLY A 229 -0.24 -5.93 12.98
CA GLY A 229 0.48 -4.75 12.49
C GLY A 229 0.73 -4.58 10.99
N ARG A 230 -0.02 -5.25 10.10
CA ARG A 230 0.21 -5.13 8.64
C ARG A 230 -1.09 -4.85 7.89
N GLN A 231 -1.50 -3.59 7.96
CA GLN A 231 -2.72 -3.04 7.37
C GLN A 231 -2.40 -1.94 6.36
N PRO A 232 -3.34 -1.60 5.45
CA PRO A 232 -4.53 -2.37 5.11
C PRO A 232 -4.22 -3.62 4.27
N TYR A 233 -5.15 -4.58 4.24
CA TYR A 233 -5.10 -5.74 3.33
C TYR A 233 -6.50 -6.18 2.91
N ILE A 234 -6.62 -6.92 1.80
CA ILE A 234 -7.90 -7.45 1.33
C ILE A 234 -8.26 -8.74 2.06
N LEU A 235 -9.50 -8.83 2.54
CA LEU A 235 -10.15 -10.06 2.94
C LEU A 235 -11.16 -10.45 1.87
N ALA A 236 -10.85 -11.50 1.10
CA ALA A 236 -11.69 -12.04 0.04
C ALA A 236 -12.52 -13.19 0.60
N VAL A 237 -13.84 -13.01 0.68
CA VAL A 237 -14.78 -13.98 1.24
C VAL A 237 -15.48 -14.72 0.11
N GLY A 238 -15.33 -16.04 0.05
CA GLY A 238 -15.87 -16.84 -1.04
C GLY A 238 -15.92 -18.33 -0.77
N THR A 239 -16.49 -19.10 -1.69
CA THR A 239 -16.50 -20.57 -1.60
C THR A 239 -15.12 -21.16 -1.92
N THR A 240 -14.44 -20.57 -2.91
CA THR A 240 -13.08 -20.89 -3.36
C THR A 240 -12.34 -19.59 -3.69
N ARG A 241 -11.02 -19.66 -3.92
CA ARG A 241 -10.23 -18.47 -4.30
C ARG A 241 -10.54 -17.95 -5.71
N ARG A 242 -11.19 -18.74 -6.56
CA ARG A 242 -11.72 -18.32 -7.87
C ARG A 242 -13.13 -17.74 -7.77
N THR A 243 -13.89 -18.14 -6.76
CA THR A 243 -15.30 -17.76 -6.59
C THR A 243 -15.46 -16.96 -5.29
N ILE A 244 -15.11 -15.67 -5.40
CA ILE A 244 -15.26 -14.70 -4.31
C ILE A 244 -16.64 -14.04 -4.40
N ASN A 245 -17.32 -13.96 -3.25
CA ASN A 245 -18.63 -13.35 -3.11
C ASN A 245 -18.50 -11.87 -2.73
N ASP A 246 -17.64 -11.58 -1.75
CA ASP A 246 -17.47 -10.25 -1.19
C ASP A 246 -16.00 -9.96 -0.90
N TYR A 247 -15.63 -8.68 -1.01
CA TYR A 247 -14.33 -8.16 -0.64
C TYR A 247 -14.48 -7.15 0.50
N TYR A 248 -13.55 -7.21 1.44
CA TYR A 248 -13.40 -6.24 2.51
C TYR A 248 -11.96 -5.75 2.57
N ILE A 249 -11.77 -4.52 3.03
CA ILE A 249 -10.45 -4.01 3.40
C ILE A 249 -10.37 -4.01 4.92
N VAL A 250 -9.34 -4.67 5.45
CA VAL A 250 -9.12 -4.73 6.89
C VAL A 250 -8.29 -3.53 7.33
N VAL A 251 -8.85 -2.70 8.19
CA VAL A 251 -8.21 -1.54 8.83
C VAL A 251 -8.54 -1.54 10.31
N ASP A 252 -7.54 -1.44 11.17
CA ASP A 252 -7.58 -1.49 12.63
C ASP A 252 -8.36 -2.70 13.16
N GLY A 253 -8.27 -3.83 12.46
CA GLY A 253 -9.02 -5.05 12.74
C GLY A 253 -10.50 -4.99 12.39
N GLN A 254 -10.99 -3.85 11.89
CA GLN A 254 -12.34 -3.63 11.37
C GLN A 254 -12.42 -3.96 9.89
N LEU A 255 -13.64 -4.25 9.43
CA LEU A 255 -13.92 -4.62 8.05
C LEU A 255 -14.63 -3.48 7.33
N ILE A 256 -13.98 -2.95 6.31
CA ILE A 256 -14.52 -1.91 5.44
C ILE A 256 -15.10 -2.60 4.20
N PRO A 257 -16.41 -2.53 3.94
CA PRO A 257 -17.04 -3.22 2.83
C PRO A 257 -16.67 -2.56 1.51
N CYS A 258 -16.20 -3.36 0.54
CA CYS A 258 -15.89 -2.86 -0.79
C CYS A 258 -17.15 -2.76 -1.67
N LYS A 259 -17.15 -1.81 -2.61
CA LYS A 259 -18.11 -1.76 -3.72
C LYS A 259 -17.72 -2.74 -4.83
N ALA A 260 -16.44 -3.09 -4.89
CA ALA A 260 -15.84 -4.01 -5.84
C ALA A 260 -16.57 -5.35 -5.95
N LYS A 261 -16.77 -5.79 -7.20
CA LYS A 261 -17.26 -7.13 -7.55
C LYS A 261 -16.19 -8.02 -8.20
N SER A 262 -15.03 -7.43 -8.51
CA SER A 262 -13.88 -8.11 -9.10
C SER A 262 -12.64 -7.89 -8.22
N SER A 263 -11.66 -8.77 -8.36
CA SER A 263 -10.39 -8.70 -7.65
C SER A 263 -9.59 -7.44 -7.98
N ILE A 264 -9.61 -7.00 -9.24
CA ILE A 264 -8.95 -5.75 -9.65
C ILE A 264 -9.57 -4.53 -8.99
N SER A 265 -10.89 -4.45 -8.90
CA SER A 265 -11.57 -3.37 -8.19
C SER A 265 -11.35 -3.43 -6.68
N ALA A 266 -11.21 -4.63 -6.10
CA ALA A 266 -10.87 -4.76 -4.68
C ALA A 266 -9.45 -4.26 -4.39
N PHE A 267 -8.50 -4.52 -5.31
CA PHE A 267 -7.14 -3.98 -5.21
C PHE A 267 -7.08 -2.47 -5.43
N ASP A 268 -7.90 -1.92 -6.33
CA ASP A 268 -8.09 -0.48 -6.48
C ASP A 268 -8.50 0.16 -5.15
N GLU A 269 -9.54 -0.37 -4.51
CA GLU A 269 -10.00 0.13 -3.21
C GLU A 269 -8.94 -0.05 -2.10
N LEU A 270 -8.19 -1.16 -2.10
CA LEU A 270 -7.07 -1.37 -1.16
C LEU A 270 -6.00 -0.29 -1.30
N PHE A 271 -5.62 0.03 -2.54
CA PHE A 271 -4.64 1.09 -2.80
C PHE A 271 -5.17 2.44 -2.31
N LYS A 272 -6.43 2.75 -2.62
CA LYS A 272 -7.10 3.99 -2.19
C LYS A 272 -7.19 4.12 -0.67
N ALA A 273 -7.48 3.02 0.03
CA ALA A 273 -7.56 2.99 1.49
C ALA A 273 -6.27 3.43 2.19
N HIS A 274 -5.10 3.19 1.60
CA HIS A 274 -3.85 3.73 2.16
C HIS A 274 -3.89 5.25 2.26
N TYR A 275 -4.36 5.95 1.21
CA TYR A 275 -4.45 7.41 1.19
C TYR A 275 -5.60 7.92 2.05
N VAL A 276 -6.77 7.29 1.96
CA VAL A 276 -7.97 7.71 2.70
C VAL A 276 -7.76 7.61 4.21
N PHE A 277 -7.00 6.63 4.68
CA PHE A 277 -6.74 6.44 6.11
C PHE A 277 -5.33 6.87 6.55
N GLY A 278 -4.52 7.44 5.65
CA GLY A 278 -3.15 7.86 5.95
C GLY A 278 -2.23 6.73 6.40
N ILE A 279 -2.41 5.52 5.89
CA ILE A 279 -1.65 4.33 6.29
C ILE A 279 -0.42 4.18 5.39
N SER A 280 0.77 4.11 6.00
CA SER A 280 2.01 3.84 5.27
C SER A 280 2.00 2.45 4.64
N TYR A 281 2.59 2.32 3.45
CA TYR A 281 2.79 1.00 2.82
C TYR A 281 3.59 0.07 3.73
N ASP A 282 3.15 -1.20 3.81
CA ASP A 282 3.93 -2.26 4.43
C ASP A 282 5.33 -2.30 3.78
N GLN A 283 6.38 -2.35 4.60
CA GLN A 283 7.75 -2.44 4.13
C GLN A 283 7.97 -3.60 3.15
N ALA A 284 7.29 -4.73 3.34
CA ALA A 284 7.39 -5.89 2.46
C ALA A 284 6.80 -5.63 1.06
N LEU A 285 5.80 -4.77 0.98
CA LEU A 285 5.07 -4.41 -0.24
C LEU A 285 5.44 -3.02 -0.76
N HIS A 286 6.35 -2.32 -0.09
CA HIS A 286 6.66 -0.92 -0.36
C HIS A 286 6.99 -0.68 -1.83
N ASN A 287 7.88 -1.48 -2.42
CA ASN A 287 8.23 -1.35 -3.85
C ASN A 287 7.00 -1.58 -4.76
N MET A 288 6.16 -2.58 -4.45
CA MET A 288 4.94 -2.86 -5.21
C MET A 288 3.99 -1.67 -5.17
N TYR A 289 3.71 -1.13 -3.99
CA TYR A 289 2.82 0.03 -3.87
C TYR A 289 3.42 1.32 -4.43
N THR A 290 4.72 1.56 -4.28
CA THR A 290 5.40 2.68 -4.94
C THR A 290 5.27 2.56 -6.46
N PHE A 291 5.42 1.36 -7.03
CA PHE A 291 5.19 1.12 -8.44
C PHE A 291 3.74 1.42 -8.84
N VAL A 292 2.74 0.94 -8.09
CA VAL A 292 1.32 1.24 -8.35
C VAL A 292 1.07 2.75 -8.29
N GLN A 293 1.54 3.42 -7.24
CA GLN A 293 1.40 4.87 -7.05
C GLN A 293 1.93 5.66 -8.24
N THR A 294 3.16 5.38 -8.66
CA THR A 294 3.90 6.22 -9.61
C THR A 294 3.71 5.83 -11.06
N THR A 295 3.57 4.53 -11.33
CA THR A 295 3.47 3.99 -12.69
C THR A 295 2.01 3.87 -13.14
N ILE A 296 1.12 3.48 -12.24
CA ILE A 296 -0.29 3.27 -12.58
C ILE A 296 -1.08 4.56 -12.34
N TYR A 297 -1.12 5.06 -11.10
CA TYR A 297 -1.90 6.27 -10.77
C TYR A 297 -1.20 7.58 -11.17
N ASN A 298 0.09 7.54 -11.47
CA ASN A 298 0.93 8.72 -11.73
C ASN A 298 0.87 9.76 -10.59
N ILE A 299 0.82 9.29 -9.33
CA ILE A 299 0.83 10.15 -8.14
C ILE A 299 2.27 10.39 -7.71
N ASP A 300 2.61 11.66 -7.45
CA ASP A 300 3.91 12.11 -6.95
C ASP A 300 5.12 11.64 -7.80
N VAL A 301 4.94 11.49 -9.12
CA VAL A 301 6.01 11.05 -10.04
C VAL A 301 7.19 12.00 -9.96
N GLY A 302 8.39 11.45 -9.72
CA GLY A 302 9.62 12.24 -9.55
C GLY A 302 9.76 12.93 -8.19
N LEU A 303 8.72 12.87 -7.34
CA LEU A 303 8.73 13.44 -5.99
C LEU A 303 8.92 12.37 -4.91
N CYS A 304 8.34 11.18 -5.08
CA CYS A 304 8.59 10.07 -4.16
C CYS A 304 9.89 9.34 -4.48
N HIS A 305 10.54 8.80 -3.45
CA HIS A 305 11.71 7.97 -3.64
C HIS A 305 11.34 6.61 -4.24
N GLU A 306 11.86 6.32 -5.44
CA GLU A 306 11.67 5.05 -6.14
C GLU A 306 12.96 4.23 -6.14
N SER A 307 12.86 2.95 -5.81
CA SER A 307 14.02 2.06 -5.91
C SER A 307 14.42 1.83 -7.38
N PRO A 308 15.70 1.52 -7.66
CA PRO A 308 16.16 1.21 -9.03
C PRO A 308 15.33 0.11 -9.70
N ARG A 309 14.85 -0.86 -8.91
CA ARG A 309 14.03 -1.96 -9.40
C ARG A 309 12.63 -1.52 -9.84
N VAL A 310 12.02 -0.57 -9.12
CA VAL A 310 10.74 0.04 -9.53
C VAL A 310 10.90 0.78 -10.86
N LYS A 311 12.00 1.53 -11.02
CA LYS A 311 12.31 2.26 -12.26
C LYS A 311 12.57 1.30 -13.44
N ASP A 312 13.34 0.24 -13.23
CA ASP A 312 13.60 -0.79 -14.23
C ASP A 312 12.31 -1.48 -14.68
N LEU A 313 11.46 -1.91 -13.73
CA LEU A 313 10.18 -2.54 -14.06
C LEU A 313 9.26 -1.57 -14.80
N ARG A 314 9.20 -0.29 -14.39
CA ARG A 314 8.45 0.74 -15.13
C ARG A 314 8.93 0.85 -16.57
N ALA A 315 10.24 0.92 -16.79
CA ALA A 315 10.80 1.02 -18.14
C ALA A 315 10.44 -0.21 -18.99
N LYS A 316 10.43 -1.41 -18.42
CA LYS A 316 10.04 -2.64 -19.14
C LYS A 316 8.56 -2.71 -19.48
N LEU A 317 7.70 -2.20 -18.60
CA LEU A 317 6.24 -2.29 -18.78
C LEU A 317 5.67 -1.11 -19.58
N LEU A 318 6.32 0.05 -19.61
CA LEU A 318 5.84 1.23 -20.34
C LEU A 318 6.48 1.42 -21.71
N ASN A 319 7.66 0.85 -21.95
CA ASN A 319 8.25 0.75 -23.29
C ASN A 319 7.80 -0.54 -24.00
#